data_AF-A0A354XKJ2-F1
#
_entry.id   AF-A0A354XKJ2-F1
#
_cell.length_a   1.000
_cell.length_b   1.000
_cell.length_c   1.000
_cell.angle_alpha   90.00
_cell.angle_beta   90.00
_cell.angle_gamma   90.00
#
_symmetry.space_group_name_H-M   'P 1'
#
loop_
_entity.id
_entity.type
_entity.pdbx_description
1 polymer ?
#
loop_
_entity_poly.entity_id
_entity_poly.type
_entity_poly.pdbx_seq_one_letter_code
_entity_poly.pdbx_strand_id
1 'polypeptide(L)'
;MAGLDTRGLASGFAQGFGLMNQYQQQQRQNELAERQMGMQEQKFGLDMQMGQMRIDEVEREREKEALTFALARGAEFGPEGLSEDDIALLRSKPQVWAAFDNRADAAIRRAMDVFDPGTSIDANDIESLDQANLLFQDMINKGEGGQKRIVGWYPAPDGEAMMAELEITREDGSTYRAPMTEGRGTEEDAIVKRIPLEDLANHIQGLRQVRNGINMGGDEFRANASRMLRVLRGDPAPERWEQVQGPGGSLLQRNTVTGEMELVIGRAPQPRADYSNRATALERDIEYLVSTGLADDRDTAWNMLNKDGPGEYERGRHQLKNYQDRLSELEKIKSGREWQGLNEEQRGQVNSQIQDLRDRRDDLAETLWRDRRQPSPQGDRYPREGDMVGNPGSSGATVEDILNSVPWE
;
A
#
# COMPACT_ATOMS: atom_id res chain seq x y z
N MET A 1 49.79 13.67 -101.57
CA MET A 1 48.43 13.15 -101.37
C MET A 1 48.48 12.12 -100.25
N ALA A 2 47.89 12.44 -99.11
CA ALA A 2 47.59 11.49 -98.02
C ALA A 2 46.29 11.99 -97.38
N GLY A 3 45.19 11.31 -97.66
CA GLY A 3 43.85 11.64 -97.17
C GLY A 3 43.60 10.99 -95.82
N LEU A 4 43.17 11.79 -94.83
CA LEU A 4 42.65 11.33 -93.55
C LEU A 4 41.24 10.73 -93.74
N ASP A 5 41.05 9.54 -93.17
CA ASP A 5 39.83 8.73 -93.25
C ASP A 5 38.95 9.01 -92.03
N THR A 6 37.82 9.70 -92.22
CA THR A 6 36.89 10.12 -91.14
C THR A 6 35.66 9.21 -90.99
N ARG A 7 35.65 8.03 -91.60
CA ARG A 7 34.48 7.14 -91.64
C ARG A 7 34.29 6.22 -90.43
N GLY A 8 35.17 6.26 -89.43
CA GLY A 8 35.10 5.40 -88.23
C GLY A 8 34.35 5.98 -87.02
N LEU A 9 34.01 7.28 -87.00
CA LEU A 9 33.49 7.95 -85.79
C LEU A 9 31.95 8.06 -85.73
N ALA A 10 31.23 7.79 -86.82
CA ALA A 10 29.78 8.00 -86.88
C ALA A 10 28.93 6.78 -86.46
N SER A 11 29.48 5.55 -86.51
CA SER A 11 28.71 4.33 -86.17
C SER A 11 28.62 4.04 -84.67
N GLY A 12 29.56 4.54 -83.86
CA GLY A 12 29.55 4.38 -82.40
C GLY A 12 28.46 5.20 -81.68
N PHE A 13 27.95 6.26 -82.32
CA PHE A 13 26.97 7.16 -81.71
C PHE A 13 25.52 6.63 -81.78
N ALA A 14 25.16 5.92 -82.88
CA ALA A 14 23.80 5.38 -83.06
C ALA A 14 23.50 4.18 -82.14
N GLN A 15 24.53 3.39 -81.77
CA GLN A 15 24.39 2.24 -80.88
C GLN A 15 24.28 2.65 -79.39
N GLY A 16 24.78 3.84 -79.03
CA GLY A 16 24.67 4.39 -77.67
C GLY A 16 23.28 4.94 -77.32
N PHE A 17 22.53 5.45 -78.30
CA PHE A 17 21.20 6.04 -78.06
C PHE A 17 20.12 4.99 -77.74
N GLY A 18 20.20 3.78 -78.30
CA GLY A 18 19.28 2.69 -77.94
C GLY A 18 19.47 2.20 -76.50
N LEU A 19 20.72 2.19 -76.03
CA LEU A 19 21.07 1.77 -74.66
C LEU A 19 20.66 2.81 -73.61
N MET A 20 20.83 4.10 -73.92
CA MET A 20 20.39 5.19 -73.03
C MET A 20 18.86 5.25 -72.87
N ASN A 21 18.12 5.00 -73.95
CA ASN A 21 16.66 5.05 -73.91
C ASN A 21 16.08 3.90 -73.07
N GLN A 22 16.69 2.71 -73.14
CA GLN A 22 16.33 1.56 -72.32
C GLN A 22 16.66 1.81 -70.83
N TYR A 23 17.79 2.46 -70.52
CA TYR A 23 18.20 2.79 -69.16
C TYR A 23 17.27 3.83 -68.50
N GLN A 24 16.86 4.88 -69.23
CA GLN A 24 15.87 5.85 -68.74
C GLN A 24 14.48 5.25 -68.53
N GLN A 25 14.09 4.28 -69.35
CA GLN A 25 12.81 3.60 -69.21
C GLN A 25 12.82 2.65 -68.00
N GLN A 26 13.96 2.01 -67.73
CA GLN A 26 14.17 1.15 -66.55
C GLN A 26 14.21 1.97 -65.25
N GLN A 27 14.84 3.15 -65.25
CA GLN A 27 14.80 4.06 -64.09
C GLN A 27 13.38 4.51 -63.75
N ARG A 28 12.56 4.90 -64.74
CA ARG A 28 11.17 5.30 -64.48
C ARG A 28 10.29 4.15 -63.98
N GLN A 29 10.53 2.92 -64.43
CA GLN A 29 9.82 1.75 -63.92
C GLN A 29 10.23 1.42 -62.48
N ASN A 30 11.52 1.53 -62.14
CA ASN A 30 12.01 1.32 -60.79
C ASN A 30 11.48 2.40 -59.82
N GLU A 31 11.45 3.67 -60.21
CA GLU A 31 10.88 4.76 -59.40
C GLU A 31 9.37 4.58 -59.13
N LEU A 32 8.62 4.08 -60.12
CA LEU A 32 7.20 3.78 -59.94
C LEU A 32 6.98 2.56 -59.02
N ALA A 33 7.83 1.55 -59.14
CA ALA A 33 7.80 0.37 -58.25
C ALA A 33 8.17 0.75 -56.81
N GLU A 34 9.20 1.58 -56.61
CA GLU A 34 9.57 2.10 -55.28
C GLU A 34 8.48 2.99 -54.69
N ARG A 35 7.85 3.88 -55.48
CA ARG A 35 6.70 4.67 -55.01
C ARG A 35 5.50 3.80 -54.64
N GLN A 36 5.24 2.72 -55.39
CA GLN A 36 4.17 1.79 -55.05
C GLN A 36 4.48 1.00 -53.78
N MET A 37 5.71 0.52 -53.61
CA MET A 37 6.14 -0.18 -52.39
C MET A 37 6.12 0.75 -51.17
N GLY A 38 6.63 1.97 -51.28
CA GLY A 38 6.61 2.95 -50.18
C GLY A 38 5.19 3.31 -49.73
N MET A 39 4.23 3.43 -50.65
CA MET A 39 2.82 3.60 -50.28
C MET A 39 2.22 2.35 -49.64
N GLN A 40 2.63 1.15 -50.07
CA GLN A 40 2.16 -0.11 -49.46
C GLN A 40 2.69 -0.28 -48.03
N GLU A 41 3.97 0.01 -47.79
CA GLU A 41 4.57 -0.01 -46.45
C GLU A 41 3.90 1.00 -45.52
N GLN A 42 3.64 2.22 -46.01
CA GLN A 42 2.95 3.25 -45.23
C GLN A 42 1.51 2.85 -44.89
N LYS A 43 0.78 2.25 -45.85
CA LYS A 43 -0.57 1.71 -45.60
C LYS A 43 -0.55 0.56 -44.59
N PHE A 44 0.39 -0.38 -44.71
CA PHE A 44 0.53 -1.48 -43.77
C PHE A 44 0.87 -0.99 -42.36
N GLY A 45 1.73 0.02 -42.25
CA GLY A 45 2.04 0.67 -40.97
C GLY A 45 0.81 1.32 -40.33
N LEU A 46 0.02 2.06 -41.11
CA LEU A 46 -1.25 2.66 -40.65
C LEU A 46 -2.29 1.60 -40.25
N ASP A 47 -2.43 0.53 -41.04
CA ASP A 47 -3.38 -0.55 -40.76
C ASP A 47 -2.98 -1.33 -39.48
N MET A 48 -1.68 -1.58 -39.26
CA MET A 48 -1.19 -2.14 -38.01
C MET A 48 -1.45 -1.21 -36.83
N GLN A 49 -1.15 0.09 -36.98
CA GLN A 49 -1.40 1.08 -35.92
C GLN A 49 -2.89 1.17 -35.57
N MET A 50 -3.77 1.19 -36.56
CA MET A 50 -5.23 1.17 -36.38
C MET A 50 -5.71 -0.13 -35.73
N GLY A 51 -5.14 -1.27 -36.12
CA GLY A 51 -5.42 -2.56 -35.49
C GLY A 51 -5.03 -2.57 -34.02
N GLN A 52 -3.86 -2.03 -33.69
CA GLN A 52 -3.37 -1.97 -32.32
C GLN A 52 -4.20 -1.02 -31.45
N MET A 53 -4.56 0.17 -31.95
CA MET A 53 -5.47 1.08 -31.25
C MET A 53 -6.81 0.45 -30.93
N ARG A 54 -7.39 -0.35 -31.85
CA ARG A 54 -8.64 -1.08 -31.59
C ARG A 54 -8.49 -2.16 -30.52
N ILE A 55 -7.37 -2.87 -30.51
CA ILE A 55 -7.10 -3.88 -29.48
C ILE A 55 -7.01 -3.20 -28.11
N ASP A 56 -6.23 -2.13 -28.02
CA ASP A 56 -6.06 -1.36 -26.78
C ASP A 56 -7.38 -0.76 -26.28
N GLU A 57 -8.25 -0.31 -27.20
CA GLU A 57 -9.57 0.23 -26.86
C GLU A 57 -10.49 -0.85 -26.29
N VAL A 58 -10.55 -2.02 -26.92
CA VAL A 58 -11.32 -3.17 -26.44
C VAL A 58 -10.80 -3.67 -25.09
N GLU A 59 -9.48 -3.69 -24.89
CA GLU A 59 -8.89 -4.05 -23.59
C GLU A 59 -9.27 -3.04 -22.50
N ARG A 60 -9.21 -1.73 -22.80
CA ARG A 60 -9.63 -0.68 -21.87
C ARG A 60 -11.12 -0.78 -21.53
N GLU A 61 -11.98 -1.11 -22.49
CA GLU A 61 -13.41 -1.31 -22.25
C GLU A 61 -13.66 -2.51 -21.34
N ARG A 62 -13.04 -3.66 -21.63
CA ARG A 62 -13.14 -4.86 -20.79
C ARG A 62 -12.62 -4.61 -19.38
N GLU A 63 -11.52 -3.89 -19.25
CA GLU A 63 -10.95 -3.55 -17.95
C GLU A 63 -11.88 -2.62 -17.16
N LYS A 64 -12.51 -1.64 -17.81
CA LYS A 64 -13.52 -0.77 -17.17
C LYS A 64 -14.73 -1.56 -16.70
N GLU A 65 -15.22 -2.50 -17.50
CA GLU A 65 -16.33 -3.38 -17.12
C GLU A 65 -15.95 -4.26 -15.92
N ALA A 66 -14.78 -4.90 -15.97
CA ALA A 66 -14.26 -5.71 -14.88
C ALA A 66 -14.08 -4.89 -13.60
N LEU A 67 -13.53 -3.68 -13.71
CA LEU A 67 -13.38 -2.76 -12.59
C LEU A 67 -14.75 -2.38 -12.02
N THR A 68 -15.71 -2.03 -12.86
CA THR A 68 -17.07 -1.68 -12.43
C THR A 68 -17.74 -2.84 -11.70
N PHE A 69 -17.56 -4.06 -12.20
CA PHE A 69 -18.11 -5.27 -11.59
C PHE A 69 -17.43 -5.62 -10.26
N ALA A 70 -16.10 -5.49 -10.17
CA ALA A 70 -15.35 -5.65 -8.93
C ALA A 70 -15.75 -4.59 -7.89
N LEU A 71 -15.93 -3.33 -8.31
CA LEU A 71 -16.42 -2.26 -7.44
C LEU A 71 -17.82 -2.57 -6.90
N ALA A 72 -18.75 -3.01 -7.76
CA ALA A 72 -20.11 -3.37 -7.36
C ALA A 72 -20.12 -4.53 -6.35
N ARG A 73 -19.42 -5.62 -6.63
CA ARG A 73 -19.31 -6.76 -5.70
C ARG A 73 -18.63 -6.40 -4.39
N GLY A 74 -17.56 -5.62 -4.46
CA GLY A 74 -16.81 -5.19 -3.27
C GLY A 74 -17.65 -4.27 -2.38
N ALA A 75 -18.52 -3.45 -2.98
CA ALA A 75 -19.45 -2.62 -2.23
C ALA A 75 -20.57 -3.47 -1.58
N GLU A 76 -21.15 -4.42 -2.34
CA GLU A 76 -22.25 -5.27 -1.88
C GLU A 76 -21.83 -6.27 -0.80
N PHE A 77 -20.73 -7.00 -1.02
CA PHE A 77 -20.32 -8.13 -0.19
C PHE A 77 -19.10 -7.86 0.69
N GLY A 78 -18.45 -6.70 0.53
CA GLY A 78 -17.17 -6.42 1.18
C GLY A 78 -15.99 -7.13 0.52
N PRO A 79 -14.78 -7.02 1.12
CA PRO A 79 -13.59 -7.70 0.61
C PRO A 79 -13.73 -9.22 0.59
N GLU A 80 -14.57 -9.79 1.46
CA GLU A 80 -14.82 -11.23 1.52
C GLU A 80 -15.56 -11.79 0.30
N GLY A 81 -16.27 -10.94 -0.46
CA GLY A 81 -17.00 -11.34 -1.68
C GLY A 81 -16.24 -11.12 -2.99
N LEU A 82 -14.98 -10.66 -2.92
CA LEU A 82 -14.13 -10.47 -4.09
C LEU A 82 -13.25 -11.69 -4.34
N SER A 83 -13.01 -12.00 -5.61
CA SER A 83 -11.96 -12.96 -5.98
C SER A 83 -10.58 -12.32 -5.82
N GLU A 84 -9.54 -13.15 -5.80
CA GLU A 84 -8.15 -12.67 -5.80
C GLU A 84 -7.86 -11.80 -7.03
N ASP A 85 -8.42 -12.16 -8.20
CA ASP A 85 -8.30 -11.38 -9.44
C ASP A 85 -8.94 -9.98 -9.31
N ASP A 86 -10.07 -9.87 -8.61
CA ASP A 86 -10.73 -8.58 -8.37
C ASP A 86 -9.90 -7.69 -7.46
N ILE A 87 -9.33 -8.29 -6.40
CA ILE A 87 -8.45 -7.58 -5.48
C ILE A 87 -7.20 -7.12 -6.22
N ALA A 88 -6.61 -7.97 -7.07
CA ALA A 88 -5.46 -7.61 -7.90
C ALA A 88 -5.80 -6.49 -8.88
N LEU A 89 -6.97 -6.55 -9.54
CA LEU A 89 -7.44 -5.51 -10.44
C LEU A 89 -7.63 -4.18 -9.69
N LEU A 90 -8.33 -4.17 -8.57
CA LEU A 90 -8.54 -2.98 -7.75
C LEU A 90 -7.21 -2.44 -7.19
N ARG A 91 -6.27 -3.32 -6.83
CA ARG A 91 -4.94 -2.92 -6.39
C ARG A 91 -4.15 -2.24 -7.51
N SER A 92 -4.30 -2.71 -8.75
CA SER A 92 -3.66 -2.10 -9.92
C SER A 92 -4.23 -0.71 -10.28
N LYS A 93 -5.39 -0.35 -9.72
CA LYS A 93 -6.13 0.90 -10.00
C LYS A 93 -6.25 1.77 -8.75
N PRO A 94 -5.14 2.25 -8.17
CA PRO A 94 -5.19 3.05 -6.95
C PRO A 94 -6.00 4.34 -7.11
N GLN A 95 -6.14 4.87 -8.34
CA GLN A 95 -6.96 6.06 -8.61
C GLN A 95 -8.43 5.99 -8.14
N VAL A 96 -9.01 4.81 -7.89
CA VAL A 96 -10.37 4.70 -7.34
C VAL A 96 -10.41 4.56 -5.82
N TRP A 97 -9.26 4.36 -5.16
CA TRP A 97 -9.19 4.05 -3.73
C TRP A 97 -9.74 5.16 -2.86
N ALA A 98 -9.51 6.41 -3.24
CA ALA A 98 -10.03 7.57 -2.53
C ALA A 98 -11.56 7.54 -2.40
N ALA A 99 -12.31 6.92 -3.33
CA ALA A 99 -13.77 6.81 -3.24
C ALA A 99 -14.24 5.92 -2.08
N PHE A 100 -13.39 4.99 -1.62
CA PHE A 100 -13.70 4.10 -0.50
C PHE A 100 -13.44 4.75 0.87
N ASP A 101 -12.71 5.86 0.93
CA ASP A 101 -12.46 6.58 2.19
C ASP A 101 -13.78 7.21 2.69
N ASN A 102 -14.00 7.24 4.00
CA ASN A 102 -15.21 7.81 4.58
C ASN A 102 -15.25 9.35 4.45
N ARG A 103 -14.10 10.00 4.25
CA ARG A 103 -13.97 11.45 4.02
C ARG A 103 -14.14 11.84 2.55
N ALA A 104 -14.25 10.87 1.64
CA ALA A 104 -14.34 11.10 0.20
C ALA A 104 -15.47 12.06 -0.20
N ASP A 105 -16.64 11.99 0.46
CA ASP A 105 -17.78 12.86 0.14
C ASP A 105 -17.45 14.35 0.33
N ALA A 106 -16.82 14.67 1.47
CA ALA A 106 -16.41 16.04 1.77
C ALA A 106 -15.31 16.51 0.82
N ALA A 107 -14.35 15.62 0.54
CA ALA A 107 -13.25 15.90 -0.36
C ALA A 107 -13.71 16.19 -1.79
N ILE A 108 -14.57 15.31 -2.35
CA ILE A 108 -15.13 15.45 -3.69
C ILE A 108 -15.94 16.74 -3.80
N ARG A 109 -16.77 17.05 -2.80
CA ARG A 109 -17.55 18.30 -2.78
C ARG A 109 -16.62 19.52 -2.77
N ARG A 110 -15.63 19.55 -1.87
CA ARG A 110 -14.67 20.66 -1.79
C ARG A 110 -13.92 20.85 -3.10
N ALA A 111 -13.47 19.77 -3.71
CA ALA A 111 -12.79 19.82 -4.99
C ALA A 111 -13.70 20.35 -6.11
N MET A 112 -14.97 19.94 -6.15
CA MET A 112 -15.94 20.50 -7.10
C MET A 112 -16.17 22.00 -6.88
N ASP A 113 -16.26 22.43 -5.61
CA ASP A 113 -16.45 23.84 -5.28
C ASP A 113 -15.25 24.69 -5.73
N VAL A 114 -14.02 24.19 -5.60
CA VAL A 114 -12.79 24.83 -6.12
C VAL A 114 -12.87 25.09 -7.64
N PHE A 115 -13.47 24.17 -8.40
CA PHE A 115 -13.64 24.32 -9.85
C PHE A 115 -14.87 25.13 -10.25
N ASP A 116 -15.77 25.44 -9.31
CA ASP A 116 -16.97 26.23 -9.58
C ASP A 116 -16.66 27.73 -9.45
N PRO A 117 -16.73 28.52 -10.54
CA PRO A 117 -16.48 29.95 -10.49
C PRO A 117 -17.49 30.74 -9.64
N GLY A 118 -18.60 30.12 -9.25
CA GLY A 118 -19.59 30.69 -8.33
C GLY A 118 -19.18 30.63 -6.85
N THR A 119 -18.11 29.92 -6.50
CA THR A 119 -17.61 29.83 -5.12
C THR A 119 -16.36 30.67 -4.92
N SER A 120 -16.08 31.04 -3.67
CA SER A 120 -14.87 31.77 -3.28
C SER A 120 -13.82 30.86 -2.64
N ILE A 121 -13.90 29.56 -2.89
CA ILE A 121 -12.99 28.58 -2.28
C ILE A 121 -11.68 28.57 -3.05
N ASP A 122 -10.56 28.65 -2.33
CA ASP A 122 -9.21 28.68 -2.91
C ASP A 122 -8.64 27.25 -2.96
N ALA A 123 -8.08 26.83 -4.10
CA ALA A 123 -7.39 25.55 -4.21
C ALA A 123 -6.23 25.40 -3.21
N ASN A 124 -5.65 26.52 -2.76
CA ASN A 124 -4.49 26.59 -1.89
C ASN A 124 -4.80 26.83 -0.41
N ASP A 125 -6.08 26.90 -0.02
CA ASP A 125 -6.39 26.92 1.41
C ASP A 125 -6.12 25.56 2.07
N ILE A 126 -5.86 25.57 3.38
CA ILE A 126 -5.43 24.37 4.13
C ILE A 126 -6.44 23.23 3.99
N GLU A 127 -7.74 23.52 4.05
CA GLU A 127 -8.78 22.50 3.93
C GLU A 127 -8.82 21.91 2.52
N SER A 128 -8.76 22.76 1.48
CA SER A 128 -8.71 22.31 0.08
C SER A 128 -7.47 21.46 -0.21
N LEU A 129 -6.30 21.82 0.31
CA LEU A 129 -5.07 21.03 0.17
C LEU A 129 -5.16 19.68 0.90
N ASP A 130 -5.72 19.64 2.10
CA ASP A 130 -5.94 18.38 2.83
C ASP A 130 -6.89 17.44 2.07
N GLN A 131 -7.99 17.98 1.51
CA GLN A 131 -8.91 17.21 0.67
C GLN A 131 -8.27 16.77 -0.65
N ALA A 132 -7.47 17.64 -1.29
CA ALA A 132 -6.73 17.29 -2.50
C ALA A 132 -5.74 16.15 -2.24
N ASN A 133 -5.04 16.18 -1.10
CA ASN A 133 -4.14 15.11 -0.68
C ASN A 133 -4.85 13.77 -0.47
N LEU A 134 -6.15 13.77 -0.12
CA LEU A 134 -6.95 12.55 -0.09
C LEU A 134 -7.26 12.03 -1.51
N LEU A 135 -7.73 12.91 -2.40
CA LEU A 135 -8.22 12.51 -3.73
C LEU A 135 -7.11 12.17 -4.73
N PHE A 136 -5.96 12.80 -4.58
CA PHE A 136 -4.85 12.73 -5.53
C PHE A 136 -3.62 12.04 -4.94
N GLN A 137 -3.74 11.41 -3.76
CA GLN A 137 -2.64 10.72 -3.09
C GLN A 137 -1.90 9.76 -4.01
N ASP A 138 -2.64 8.94 -4.76
CA ASP A 138 -2.10 7.93 -5.65
C ASP A 138 -1.49 8.51 -6.92
N MET A 139 -1.89 9.72 -7.30
CA MET A 139 -1.34 10.43 -8.46
C MET A 139 0.02 11.03 -8.15
N ILE A 140 0.19 11.53 -6.92
CA ILE A 140 1.42 12.19 -6.47
C ILE A 140 2.43 11.18 -5.92
N ASN A 141 2.01 10.14 -5.20
CA ASN A 141 2.90 9.13 -4.60
C ASN A 141 3.33 8.05 -5.62
N LYS A 142 3.76 8.50 -6.80
CA LYS A 142 4.43 7.66 -7.81
C LYS A 142 5.91 8.04 -7.88
N GLY A 143 6.75 7.06 -8.21
CA GLY A 143 8.20 7.22 -8.32
C GLY A 143 8.92 7.33 -6.98
N GLU A 144 10.24 7.49 -7.04
CA GLU A 144 11.13 7.53 -5.88
C GLU A 144 10.99 8.83 -5.07
N GLY A 145 11.71 8.93 -3.94
CA GLY A 145 11.86 10.17 -3.18
C GLY A 145 11.04 10.27 -1.90
N GLY A 146 10.36 9.20 -1.46
CA GLY A 146 9.64 9.15 -0.19
C GLY A 146 8.17 9.61 -0.29
N GLN A 147 7.61 10.02 0.84
CA GLN A 147 6.20 10.38 0.96
C GLN A 147 5.97 11.80 0.42
N LYS A 148 4.96 11.97 -0.44
CA LYS A 148 4.66 13.22 -1.11
C LYS A 148 3.28 13.73 -0.71
N ARG A 149 3.18 15.03 -0.49
CA ARG A 149 1.91 15.75 -0.28
C ARG A 149 1.87 17.03 -1.10
N ILE A 150 0.71 17.38 -1.63
CA ILE A 150 0.46 18.63 -2.33
C ILE A 150 0.42 19.74 -1.30
N VAL A 151 1.23 20.77 -1.50
CA VAL A 151 1.25 21.99 -0.68
C VAL A 151 0.85 23.24 -1.46
N GLY A 152 0.67 23.10 -2.79
CA GLY A 152 0.20 24.19 -3.63
C GLY A 152 -0.22 23.74 -5.02
N TRP A 153 -1.13 24.51 -5.60
CA TRP A 153 -1.65 24.41 -6.95
C TRP A 153 -1.43 25.74 -7.68
N TYR A 154 -0.84 25.67 -8.85
CA TYR A 154 -0.52 26.84 -9.67
C TYR A 154 -1.09 26.66 -11.08
N PRO A 155 -1.86 27.63 -11.61
CA PRO A 155 -2.30 27.57 -12.99
C PRO A 155 -1.10 27.66 -13.92
N ALA A 156 -1.11 26.84 -14.97
CA ALA A 156 -0.16 26.98 -16.06
C ALA A 156 -0.42 28.29 -16.83
N PRO A 157 0.59 28.84 -17.55
CA PRO A 157 0.44 30.12 -18.26
C PRO A 157 -0.66 30.13 -19.34
N ASP A 158 -1.02 28.95 -19.85
CA ASP A 158 -2.11 28.75 -20.82
C ASP A 158 -3.50 28.79 -20.17
N GLY A 159 -3.59 28.64 -18.83
CA GLY A 159 -4.85 28.58 -18.09
C GLY A 159 -5.63 27.27 -18.27
N GLU A 160 -5.08 26.29 -19.01
CA GLU A 160 -5.75 25.02 -19.33
C GLU A 160 -5.26 23.86 -18.46
N ALA A 161 -4.14 24.06 -17.75
CA ALA A 161 -3.54 23.06 -16.87
C ALA A 161 -3.18 23.62 -15.50
N MET A 162 -2.98 22.71 -14.54
CA MET A 162 -2.49 23.00 -13.20
C MET A 162 -1.14 22.31 -12.98
N MET A 163 -0.29 22.95 -12.19
CA MET A 163 0.97 22.41 -11.70
C MET A 163 0.85 22.25 -10.18
N ALA A 164 1.28 21.10 -9.66
CA ALA A 164 1.29 20.84 -8.22
C ALA A 164 2.69 21.09 -7.65
N GLU A 165 2.76 21.83 -6.55
CA GLU A 165 3.94 21.87 -5.68
C GLU A 165 3.77 20.81 -4.61
N LEU A 166 4.82 20.00 -4.45
CA LEU A 166 4.85 18.87 -3.54
C LEU A 166 5.82 19.18 -2.40
N GLU A 167 5.43 18.87 -1.17
CA GLU A 167 6.37 18.65 -0.08
C GLU A 167 6.66 17.16 0.01
N ILE A 168 7.94 16.85 0.04
CA ILE A 168 8.47 15.50 -0.07
C ILE A 168 9.25 15.21 1.22
N THR A 169 8.81 14.18 1.96
CA THR A 169 9.46 13.67 3.16
C THR A 169 10.29 12.44 2.78
N ARG A 170 11.61 12.55 2.93
CA ARG A 170 12.55 11.45 2.68
C ARG A 170 12.56 10.44 3.83
N GLU A 171 13.25 9.32 3.63
CA GLU A 171 13.42 8.28 4.65
C GLU A 171 14.14 8.76 5.92
N ASP A 172 15.00 9.77 5.80
CA ASP A 172 15.69 10.41 6.93
C ASP A 172 14.81 11.40 7.71
N GLY A 173 13.55 11.56 7.30
CA GLY A 173 12.59 12.51 7.88
C GLY A 173 12.78 13.96 7.41
N SER A 174 13.81 14.25 6.60
CA SER A 174 13.98 15.59 6.03
C SER A 174 12.88 15.90 5.01
N THR A 175 12.42 17.14 5.01
CA THR A 175 11.41 17.63 4.06
C THR A 175 11.99 18.67 3.12
N TYR A 176 11.55 18.65 1.87
CA TYR A 176 11.84 19.70 0.90
C TYR A 176 10.65 19.90 -0.04
N ARG A 177 10.58 21.05 -0.69
CA ARG A 177 9.52 21.38 -1.65
C ARG A 177 10.05 21.34 -3.06
N ALA A 178 9.26 20.75 -3.96
CA ALA A 178 9.59 20.68 -5.38
C ALA A 178 8.31 20.64 -6.23
N PRO A 179 8.33 21.19 -7.45
CA PRO A 179 7.22 21.00 -8.38
C PRO A 179 7.10 19.53 -8.80
N MET A 180 5.89 19.07 -9.08
CA MET A 180 5.67 17.76 -9.69
C MET A 180 6.23 17.74 -11.11
N THR A 181 7.04 16.73 -11.45
CA THR A 181 7.71 16.59 -12.76
C THR A 181 7.13 15.45 -13.60
N GLU A 182 7.29 15.47 -14.93
CA GLU A 182 6.74 14.44 -15.82
C GLU A 182 7.36 13.06 -15.59
N GLY A 183 8.69 13.03 -15.45
CA GLY A 183 9.48 11.82 -15.18
C GLY A 183 9.51 11.40 -13.71
N ARG A 184 8.86 12.15 -12.80
CA ARG A 184 8.91 11.92 -11.35
C ARG A 184 10.32 11.99 -10.74
N GLY A 185 11.27 12.54 -11.49
CA GLY A 185 12.65 12.74 -11.05
C GLY A 185 12.82 14.00 -10.21
N THR A 186 13.97 14.08 -9.55
CA THR A 186 14.42 15.23 -8.75
C THR A 186 15.55 16.01 -9.43
N GLU A 187 15.83 15.69 -10.70
CA GLU A 187 16.86 16.32 -11.52
C GLU A 187 16.54 17.80 -11.78
N GLU A 188 17.58 18.65 -11.86
CA GLU A 188 17.42 20.11 -12.00
C GLU A 188 16.79 20.52 -13.34
N ASP A 189 16.90 19.70 -14.38
CA ASP A 189 16.34 19.90 -15.72
C ASP A 189 15.01 19.17 -15.94
N ALA A 190 14.43 18.58 -14.89
CA ALA A 190 13.17 17.86 -14.99
C ALA A 190 12.01 18.81 -15.36
N ILE A 191 11.27 18.43 -16.40
CA ILE A 191 10.12 19.20 -16.89
C ILE A 191 8.99 19.13 -15.86
N VAL A 192 8.49 20.31 -15.46
CA VAL A 192 7.32 20.45 -14.59
C VAL A 192 6.10 19.86 -15.29
N LYS A 193 5.44 18.92 -14.63
CA LYS A 193 4.25 18.26 -15.15
C LYS A 193 3.06 19.22 -15.10
N ARG A 194 2.48 19.44 -16.27
CA ARG A 194 1.20 20.13 -16.44
C ARG A 194 0.08 19.08 -16.41
N ILE A 195 -0.87 19.23 -15.50
CA ILE A 195 -2.03 18.37 -15.39
C ILE A 195 -3.21 19.11 -16.02
N PRO A 196 -3.76 18.64 -17.15
CA PRO A 196 -4.93 19.27 -17.76
C PRO A 196 -6.07 19.41 -16.75
N LEU A 197 -6.74 20.56 -16.75
CA LEU A 197 -7.91 20.80 -15.88
C LEU A 197 -9.02 19.76 -16.15
N GLU A 198 -9.17 19.36 -17.42
CA GLU A 198 -10.10 18.31 -17.83
C GLU A 198 -9.80 16.98 -17.14
N ASP A 199 -8.52 16.59 -17.03
CA ASP A 199 -8.13 15.33 -16.37
C ASP A 199 -8.45 15.35 -14.87
N LEU A 200 -8.22 16.48 -14.20
CA LEU A 200 -8.57 16.66 -12.78
C LEU A 200 -10.09 16.57 -12.58
N ALA A 201 -10.86 17.27 -13.42
CA ALA A 201 -12.32 17.24 -13.37
C ALA A 201 -12.87 15.83 -13.64
N ASN A 202 -12.35 15.14 -14.66
CA ASN A 202 -12.74 13.77 -15.00
C ASN A 202 -12.42 12.79 -13.87
N HIS A 203 -11.26 12.91 -13.24
CA HIS A 203 -10.90 12.10 -12.07
C HIS A 203 -11.88 12.28 -10.91
N ILE A 204 -12.21 13.53 -10.57
CA ILE A 204 -13.17 13.85 -9.50
C ILE A 204 -14.57 13.32 -9.84
N GLN A 205 -15.04 13.48 -11.09
CA GLN A 205 -16.33 12.93 -11.51
C GLN A 205 -16.35 11.40 -11.45
N GLY A 206 -15.26 10.74 -11.83
CA GLY A 206 -15.11 9.29 -11.70
C GLY A 206 -15.23 8.84 -10.24
N LEU A 207 -14.49 9.47 -9.33
CA LEU A 207 -14.59 9.21 -7.89
C LEU A 207 -16.01 9.45 -7.36
N ARG A 208 -16.66 10.51 -7.80
CA ARG A 208 -18.06 10.83 -7.43
C ARG A 208 -19.03 9.74 -7.88
N GLN A 209 -18.88 9.19 -9.08
CA GLN A 209 -19.74 8.10 -9.57
C GLN A 209 -19.60 6.85 -8.71
N VAL A 210 -18.36 6.42 -8.42
CA VAL A 210 -18.09 5.28 -7.52
C VAL A 210 -18.67 5.56 -6.14
N ARG A 211 -18.45 6.76 -5.61
CA ARG A 211 -18.92 7.16 -4.29
C ARG A 211 -20.45 7.20 -4.19
N ASN A 212 -21.13 7.67 -5.22
CA ASN A 212 -22.59 7.66 -5.29
C ASN A 212 -23.12 6.22 -5.24
N GLY A 213 -22.48 5.28 -5.94
CA GLY A 213 -22.84 3.86 -5.86
C GLY A 213 -22.71 3.30 -4.43
N ILE A 214 -21.60 3.62 -3.75
CA ILE A 214 -21.38 3.24 -2.34
C ILE A 214 -22.46 3.85 -1.44
N ASN A 215 -22.78 5.14 -1.61
CA ASN A 215 -23.77 5.84 -0.80
C ASN A 215 -25.20 5.31 -1.01
N MET A 216 -25.56 4.90 -2.23
CA MET A 216 -26.87 4.34 -2.55
C MET A 216 -27.13 2.99 -1.85
N GLY A 217 -26.08 2.21 -1.57
CA GLY A 217 -26.19 0.93 -0.86
C GLY A 217 -26.33 1.02 0.66
N GLY A 218 -26.28 2.23 1.23
CA GLY A 218 -26.51 2.47 2.66
C GLY A 218 -25.27 2.27 3.56
N ASP A 219 -25.50 2.11 4.86
CA ASP A 219 -24.44 2.07 5.88
C ASP A 219 -23.53 0.85 5.74
N GLU A 220 -24.09 -0.29 5.36
CA GLU A 220 -23.35 -1.53 5.15
C GLU A 220 -22.33 -1.39 4.02
N PHE A 221 -22.74 -0.79 2.88
CA PHE A 221 -21.85 -0.53 1.75
C PHE A 221 -20.70 0.41 2.12
N ARG A 222 -20.97 1.44 2.93
CA ARG A 222 -19.94 2.36 3.43
C ARG A 222 -18.95 1.65 4.36
N ALA A 223 -19.45 0.75 5.22
CA ALA A 223 -18.61 -0.09 6.07
C ALA A 223 -17.76 -1.06 5.23
N ASN A 224 -18.34 -1.67 4.19
CA ASN A 224 -17.68 -2.56 3.25
C ASN A 224 -16.56 -1.84 2.48
N ALA A 225 -16.84 -0.65 1.95
CA ALA A 225 -15.86 0.23 1.31
C ALA A 225 -14.66 0.54 2.22
N SER A 226 -14.92 0.89 3.48
CA SER A 226 -13.86 1.17 4.46
C SER A 226 -13.01 -0.08 4.80
N ARG A 227 -13.59 -1.28 4.72
CA ARG A 227 -12.83 -2.55 4.83
C ARG A 227 -12.03 -2.82 3.57
N MET A 228 -12.62 -2.58 2.41
CA MET A 228 -11.95 -2.73 1.11
C MET A 228 -10.70 -1.87 1.04
N LEU A 229 -10.79 -0.59 1.41
CA LEU A 229 -9.65 0.33 1.38
C LEU A 229 -8.45 -0.20 2.17
N ARG A 230 -8.70 -0.81 3.33
CA ARG A 230 -7.63 -1.43 4.16
C ARG A 230 -6.97 -2.60 3.45
N VAL A 231 -7.77 -3.52 2.88
CA VAL A 231 -7.27 -4.66 2.10
C VAL A 231 -6.46 -4.21 0.89
N LEU A 232 -6.90 -3.14 0.22
CA LEU A 232 -6.21 -2.58 -0.94
C LEU A 232 -4.88 -1.93 -0.57
N ARG A 233 -4.81 -1.23 0.57
CA ARG A 233 -3.58 -0.64 1.12
C ARG A 233 -2.61 -1.69 1.68
N GLY A 234 -3.07 -2.91 1.90
CA GLY A 234 -2.30 -3.94 2.60
C GLY A 234 -2.22 -3.68 4.10
N ASP A 235 -3.08 -2.81 4.64
CA ASP A 235 -3.20 -2.63 6.08
C ASP A 235 -3.68 -3.96 6.69
N PRO A 236 -3.08 -4.44 7.79
CA PRO A 236 -3.55 -5.65 8.45
C PRO A 236 -5.04 -5.49 8.77
N ALA A 237 -5.83 -6.54 8.51
CA ALA A 237 -7.24 -6.51 8.82
C ALA A 237 -7.41 -6.17 10.31
N PRO A 238 -8.33 -5.25 10.68
CA PRO A 238 -8.58 -4.96 12.07
C PRO A 238 -8.87 -6.28 12.79
N GLU A 239 -8.22 -6.50 13.91
CA GLU A 239 -8.49 -7.67 14.73
C GLU A 239 -9.98 -7.69 15.08
N ARG A 240 -10.67 -8.73 14.62
CA ARG A 240 -12.08 -8.93 14.92
C ARG A 240 -12.14 -9.92 16.06
N TRP A 241 -12.43 -9.45 17.26
CA TRP A 241 -12.57 -10.29 18.43
C TRP A 241 -14.04 -10.66 18.63
N GLU A 242 -14.39 -11.95 18.51
CA GLU A 242 -15.72 -12.47 18.82
C GLU A 242 -15.76 -13.08 20.21
N GLN A 243 -16.86 -12.91 20.95
CA GLN A 243 -16.99 -13.57 22.26
C GLN A 243 -17.39 -15.04 22.09
N VAL A 244 -16.56 -15.94 22.61
CA VAL A 244 -16.80 -17.38 22.69
C VAL A 244 -16.92 -17.79 24.14
N GLN A 245 -17.86 -18.69 24.44
CA GLN A 245 -18.01 -19.21 25.80
C GLN A 245 -16.98 -20.32 26.05
N GLY A 246 -16.06 -20.06 26.97
CA GLY A 246 -15.05 -21.01 27.42
C GLY A 246 -15.61 -22.12 28.32
N PRO A 247 -14.86 -23.21 28.52
CA PRO A 247 -15.25 -24.30 29.41
C PRO A 247 -15.51 -23.79 30.82
N GLY A 248 -16.70 -24.04 31.36
CA GLY A 248 -17.06 -23.53 32.69
C GLY A 248 -17.69 -22.13 32.71
N GLY A 249 -18.01 -21.55 31.55
CA GLY A 249 -18.80 -20.31 31.44
C GLY A 249 -17.99 -19.02 31.48
N SER A 250 -16.66 -19.10 31.33
CA SER A 250 -15.78 -17.97 31.04
C SER A 250 -16.16 -17.34 29.69
N LEU A 251 -16.07 -16.01 29.57
CA LEU A 251 -16.19 -15.31 28.29
C LEU A 251 -14.78 -15.10 27.75
N LEU A 252 -14.47 -15.77 26.64
CA LEU A 252 -13.23 -15.61 25.90
C LEU A 252 -13.52 -14.73 24.68
N GLN A 253 -12.57 -13.93 24.24
CA GLN A 253 -12.59 -13.27 22.94
C GLN A 253 -11.68 -14.05 22.01
N ARG A 254 -12.18 -14.49 20.86
CA ARG A 254 -11.39 -15.11 19.80
C ARG A 254 -11.17 -14.10 18.70
N ASN A 255 -9.93 -13.85 18.32
CA ASN A 255 -9.62 -13.13 17.10
C ASN A 255 -10.04 -14.01 15.92
N THR A 256 -11.06 -13.60 15.16
CA THR A 256 -11.60 -14.37 14.04
C THR A 256 -10.64 -14.48 12.86
N VAL A 257 -9.59 -13.66 12.84
CA VAL A 257 -8.57 -13.66 11.79
C VAL A 257 -7.37 -14.53 12.19
N THR A 258 -6.83 -14.35 13.39
CA THR A 258 -5.61 -15.06 13.85
C THR A 258 -5.91 -16.34 14.63
N GLY A 259 -7.11 -16.47 15.20
CA GLY A 259 -7.46 -17.54 16.13
C GLY A 259 -6.95 -17.33 17.56
N GLU A 260 -6.24 -16.24 17.84
CA GLU A 260 -5.78 -15.90 19.20
C GLU A 260 -6.97 -15.73 20.16
N MET A 261 -6.79 -16.09 21.43
CA MET A 261 -7.82 -16.05 22.47
C MET A 261 -7.41 -15.10 23.59
N GLU A 262 -8.26 -14.14 23.94
CA GLU A 262 -8.06 -13.22 25.06
C GLU A 262 -9.18 -13.38 26.10
N LEU A 263 -8.86 -13.35 27.40
CA LEU A 263 -9.88 -13.44 28.44
C LEU A 263 -10.56 -12.08 28.65
N VAL A 264 -11.85 -11.97 28.32
CA VAL A 264 -12.66 -10.80 28.66
C VAL A 264 -13.13 -10.93 30.10
N ILE A 265 -12.91 -9.89 30.91
CA ILE A 265 -13.37 -9.87 32.30
C ILE A 265 -14.90 -9.89 32.32
N GLY A 266 -15.46 -11.07 32.56
CA GLY A 266 -16.89 -11.28 32.69
C GLY A 266 -17.23 -12.77 32.76
N ARG A 267 -18.09 -13.14 33.71
CA ARG A 267 -18.67 -14.49 33.76
C ARG A 267 -20.10 -14.42 33.27
N ALA A 268 -20.49 -15.39 32.44
CA ALA A 268 -21.91 -15.65 32.28
C ALA A 268 -22.47 -16.07 33.66
N PRO A 269 -23.60 -15.49 34.12
CA PRO A 269 -24.19 -15.83 35.40
C PRO A 269 -24.53 -17.32 35.44
N GLN A 270 -23.86 -18.08 36.30
CA GLN A 270 -24.16 -19.50 36.47
C GLN A 270 -25.23 -19.72 37.56
N PRO A 271 -26.15 -20.67 37.34
CA PRO A 271 -27.07 -21.13 38.37
C PRO A 271 -26.29 -21.80 39.52
N ARG A 272 -26.59 -21.41 40.77
CA ARG A 272 -25.95 -21.89 42.00
C ARG A 272 -25.99 -23.42 42.08
N ALA A 273 -24.83 -24.08 42.05
CA ALA A 273 -24.68 -25.52 42.26
C ALA A 273 -23.63 -25.80 43.35
N ASP A 274 -23.81 -26.89 44.12
CA ASP A 274 -22.98 -27.27 45.28
C ASP A 274 -21.48 -27.44 44.95
N TYR A 275 -20.61 -26.86 45.81
CA TYR A 275 -19.21 -26.50 45.49
C TYR A 275 -18.11 -27.32 46.18
N SER A 276 -18.38 -28.46 46.81
CA SER A 276 -17.36 -29.06 47.70
C SER A 276 -16.26 -29.92 47.04
N ASN A 277 -16.31 -30.22 45.74
CA ASN A 277 -15.34 -31.16 45.12
C ASN A 277 -15.10 -30.98 43.61
N ARG A 278 -15.43 -29.82 43.03
CA ARG A 278 -15.23 -29.59 41.59
C ARG A 278 -14.03 -28.67 41.36
N ALA A 279 -13.20 -29.02 40.38
CA ALA A 279 -12.16 -28.13 39.85
C ALA A 279 -12.75 -26.74 39.65
N THR A 280 -12.06 -25.74 40.20
CA THR A 280 -12.42 -24.34 40.06
C THR A 280 -12.48 -23.96 38.58
N ALA A 281 -13.26 -22.94 38.22
CA ALA A 281 -13.34 -22.51 36.83
C ALA A 281 -11.95 -22.15 36.27
N LEU A 282 -11.11 -21.53 37.11
CA LEU A 282 -9.73 -21.20 36.78
C LEU A 282 -8.89 -22.45 36.47
N GLU A 283 -9.01 -23.52 37.27
CA GLU A 283 -8.32 -24.78 36.99
C GLU A 283 -8.77 -25.42 35.66
N ARG A 284 -10.05 -25.27 35.29
CA ARG A 284 -10.57 -25.77 34.00
C ARG A 284 -10.09 -24.93 32.81
N ASP A 285 -10.04 -23.61 32.98
CA ASP A 285 -9.49 -22.71 31.95
C ASP A 285 -7.99 -22.99 31.75
N ILE A 286 -7.24 -23.24 32.82
CA ILE A 286 -5.82 -23.66 32.76
C ILE A 286 -5.67 -24.99 32.03
N GLU A 287 -6.45 -26.00 32.41
CA GLU A 287 -6.40 -27.31 31.76
C GLU A 287 -6.76 -27.21 30.28
N TYR A 288 -7.71 -26.34 29.93
CA TYR A 288 -8.06 -26.08 28.54
C TYR A 288 -6.90 -25.47 27.75
N LEU A 289 -6.27 -24.41 28.26
CA LEU A 289 -5.13 -23.75 27.59
C LEU A 289 -3.97 -24.73 27.37
N VAL A 290 -3.66 -25.56 28.36
CA VAL A 290 -2.62 -26.59 28.23
C VAL A 290 -3.04 -27.69 27.25
N SER A 291 -4.27 -28.20 27.35
CA SER A 291 -4.73 -29.29 26.47
C SER A 291 -4.84 -28.93 25.00
N THR A 292 -5.03 -27.63 24.71
CA THR A 292 -5.13 -27.10 23.34
C THR A 292 -3.78 -26.67 22.78
N GLY A 293 -2.71 -26.74 23.60
CA GLY A 293 -1.37 -26.28 23.22
C GLY A 293 -1.25 -24.75 23.15
N LEU A 294 -2.19 -24.01 23.77
CA LEU A 294 -2.14 -22.55 23.87
C LEU A 294 -1.18 -22.08 24.98
N ALA A 295 -0.90 -22.95 25.95
CA ALA A 295 0.13 -22.75 26.97
C ALA A 295 0.95 -24.04 27.11
N ASP A 296 2.27 -23.90 27.26
CA ASP A 296 3.18 -25.05 27.35
C ASP A 296 2.97 -25.86 28.64
N ASP A 297 2.58 -25.18 29.72
CA ASP A 297 2.31 -25.78 31.02
C ASP A 297 1.26 -24.99 31.82
N ARG A 298 0.89 -25.57 32.97
CA ARG A 298 -0.15 -25.00 33.86
C ARG A 298 0.28 -23.68 34.48
N ASP A 299 1.58 -23.45 34.67
CA ASP A 299 2.11 -22.22 35.28
C ASP A 299 2.06 -21.05 34.28
N THR A 300 2.38 -21.32 33.02
CA THR A 300 2.23 -20.40 31.89
C THR A 300 0.76 -20.04 31.70
N ALA A 301 -0.13 -21.04 31.70
CA ALA A 301 -1.57 -20.83 31.64
C ALA A 301 -2.10 -20.04 32.87
N TRP A 302 -1.58 -20.31 34.07
CA TRP A 302 -1.91 -19.56 35.28
C TRP A 302 -1.50 -18.09 35.17
N ASN A 303 -0.29 -17.80 34.68
CA ASN A 303 0.20 -16.44 34.49
C ASN A 303 -0.56 -15.67 33.38
N MET A 304 -1.03 -16.38 32.36
CA MET A 304 -1.93 -15.80 31.35
C MET A 304 -3.30 -15.43 31.93
N LEU A 305 -3.81 -16.21 32.89
CA LEU A 305 -5.16 -16.04 33.44
C LEU A 305 -5.23 -15.17 34.71
N ASN A 306 -4.14 -15.06 35.47
CA ASN A 306 -4.15 -14.40 36.77
C ASN A 306 -3.71 -12.91 36.68
N LYS A 307 -4.69 -12.00 36.66
CA LYS A 307 -4.46 -10.54 36.57
C LYS A 307 -3.94 -9.89 37.88
N ASP A 308 -4.01 -10.60 39.01
CA ASP A 308 -3.47 -10.14 40.31
C ASP A 308 -1.99 -10.55 40.53
N GLY A 309 -1.38 -11.17 39.53
CA GLY A 309 0.04 -11.44 39.46
C GLY A 309 0.87 -10.16 39.31
N PRO A 310 2.21 -10.28 39.38
CA PRO A 310 3.12 -9.15 39.51
C PRO A 310 2.89 -8.08 38.44
N GLY A 311 3.19 -6.82 38.79
CA GLY A 311 2.79 -5.61 38.06
C GLY A 311 3.00 -5.67 36.54
N GLU A 312 2.32 -4.80 35.79
CA GLU A 312 2.32 -4.76 34.30
C GLU A 312 3.72 -4.95 33.68
N TYR A 313 4.77 -4.48 34.35
CA TYR A 313 6.17 -4.71 33.99
C TYR A 313 6.59 -6.19 33.94
N GLU A 314 6.26 -7.02 34.93
CA GLU A 314 6.61 -8.44 34.94
C GLU A 314 5.83 -9.24 33.88
N ARG A 315 4.56 -8.88 33.66
CA ARG A 315 3.76 -9.44 32.55
C ARG A 315 4.39 -9.13 31.20
N GLY A 316 4.83 -7.89 30.98
CA GLY A 316 5.57 -7.53 29.78
C GLY A 316 6.90 -8.28 29.64
N ARG A 317 7.63 -8.52 30.73
CA ARG A 317 8.85 -9.35 30.68
C ARG A 317 8.57 -10.80 30.29
N HIS A 318 7.49 -11.40 30.80
CA HIS A 318 7.09 -12.75 30.40
C HIS A 318 6.68 -12.81 28.92
N GLN A 319 5.92 -11.83 28.43
CA GLN A 319 5.59 -11.72 27.02
C GLN A 319 6.84 -11.55 26.15
N LEU A 320 7.79 -10.71 26.58
CA LEU A 320 9.07 -10.52 25.89
C LEU A 320 9.85 -11.82 25.78
N LYS A 321 9.90 -12.59 26.88
CA LYS A 321 10.53 -13.92 26.92
C LYS A 321 9.84 -14.90 25.97
N ASN A 322 8.51 -14.95 25.96
CA ASN A 322 7.76 -15.82 25.06
C ASN A 322 8.04 -15.48 23.58
N TYR A 323 8.11 -14.19 23.22
CA TYR A 323 8.49 -13.79 21.86
C TYR A 323 9.91 -14.24 21.50
N GLN A 324 10.86 -14.14 22.44
CA GLN A 324 12.23 -14.59 22.22
C GLN A 324 12.34 -16.11 22.07
N ASP A 325 11.64 -16.86 22.92
CA ASP A 325 11.63 -18.32 22.87
C ASP A 325 11.03 -18.78 21.53
N ARG A 326 9.92 -18.16 21.10
CA ARG A 326 9.29 -18.46 19.81
C ARG A 326 10.15 -18.08 18.61
N LEU A 327 10.83 -16.93 18.67
CA LEU A 327 11.80 -16.54 17.64
C LEU A 327 12.94 -17.56 17.54
N SER A 328 13.46 -18.02 18.69
CA SER A 328 14.51 -19.06 18.73
C SER A 328 14.04 -20.37 18.08
N GLU A 329 12.80 -20.79 18.33
CA GLU A 329 12.22 -21.96 17.68
C GLU A 329 12.11 -21.81 16.17
N LEU A 330 11.55 -20.70 15.68
CA LEU A 330 11.41 -20.46 14.24
C LEU A 330 12.77 -20.32 13.54
N GLU A 331 13.76 -19.73 14.20
CA GLU A 331 15.13 -19.65 13.70
C GLU A 331 15.83 -21.02 13.69
N LYS A 332 15.53 -21.90 14.66
CA LYS A 332 15.96 -23.31 14.63
C LYS A 332 15.32 -24.07 13.47
N ILE A 333 14.02 -23.88 13.23
CA ILE A 333 13.33 -24.48 12.08
C ILE A 333 14.01 -24.01 10.78
N LYS A 334 14.24 -22.70 10.66
CA LYS A 334 14.87 -22.05 9.48
C LYS A 334 16.31 -22.50 9.22
N SER A 335 17.07 -22.77 10.28
CA SER A 335 18.45 -23.27 10.17
C SER A 335 18.54 -24.81 10.10
N GLY A 336 17.45 -25.51 10.40
CA GLY A 336 17.37 -26.97 10.45
C GLY A 336 17.09 -27.65 9.10
N ARG A 337 17.15 -28.98 9.10
CA ARG A 337 16.78 -29.80 7.92
C ARG A 337 15.29 -29.68 7.57
N GLU A 338 14.45 -29.35 8.53
CA GLU A 338 13.01 -29.16 8.35
C GLU A 338 12.71 -28.03 7.35
N TRP A 339 13.52 -26.96 7.34
CA TRP A 339 13.40 -25.87 6.36
C TRP A 339 13.46 -26.34 4.90
N GLN A 340 14.28 -27.35 4.62
CA GLN A 340 14.44 -27.88 3.27
C GLN A 340 13.20 -28.65 2.79
N GLY A 341 12.42 -29.20 3.73
CA GLY A 341 11.17 -29.91 3.45
C GLY A 341 9.95 -29.00 3.27
N LEU A 342 10.02 -27.73 3.70
CA LEU A 342 8.95 -26.76 3.52
C LEU A 342 8.88 -26.29 2.06
N ASN A 343 7.66 -26.13 1.55
CA ASN A 343 7.42 -25.50 0.25
C ASN A 343 7.61 -23.96 0.34
N GLU A 344 7.60 -23.28 -0.81
CA GLU A 344 7.89 -21.84 -0.86
C GLU A 344 6.88 -20.99 -0.06
N GLU A 345 5.60 -21.37 -0.10
CA GLU A 345 4.54 -20.70 0.65
C GLU A 345 4.76 -20.83 2.16
N GLN A 346 5.07 -22.04 2.64
CA GLN A 346 5.35 -22.30 4.05
C GLN A 346 6.60 -21.55 4.54
N ARG A 347 7.65 -21.46 3.70
CA ARG A 347 8.83 -20.64 4.01
C ARG A 347 8.50 -19.16 4.09
N GLY A 348 7.63 -18.67 3.19
CA GLY A 348 7.07 -17.32 3.22
C GLY A 348 6.35 -17.05 4.54
N GLN A 349 5.48 -17.97 4.97
CA GLN A 349 4.76 -17.87 6.24
C GLN A 349 5.70 -17.83 7.45
N VAL A 350 6.71 -18.70 7.53
CA VAL A 350 7.68 -18.70 8.65
C VAL A 350 8.51 -17.42 8.66
N ASN A 351 8.95 -16.92 7.49
CA ASN A 351 9.70 -15.66 7.42
C ASN A 351 8.84 -14.47 7.85
N SER A 352 7.57 -14.44 7.44
CA SER A 352 6.61 -13.41 7.87
C SER A 352 6.39 -13.45 9.38
N GLN A 353 6.19 -14.64 9.95
CA GLN A 353 6.03 -14.83 11.40
C GLN A 353 7.28 -14.41 12.18
N ILE A 354 8.49 -14.69 11.68
CA ILE A 354 9.73 -14.22 12.31
C ILE A 354 9.78 -12.69 12.34
N GLN A 355 9.37 -12.02 11.26
CA GLN A 355 9.39 -10.56 11.19
C GLN A 355 8.37 -9.95 12.15
N ASP A 356 7.12 -10.42 12.13
CA ASP A 356 6.05 -9.95 13.02
C ASP A 356 6.43 -10.12 14.50
N LEU A 357 7.03 -11.26 14.87
CA LEU A 357 7.49 -11.49 16.25
C LEU A 357 8.66 -10.59 16.65
N ARG A 358 9.54 -10.20 15.72
CA ARG A 358 10.61 -9.23 16.00
C ARG A 358 10.04 -7.85 16.25
N ASP A 359 9.12 -7.42 15.40
CA ASP A 359 8.48 -6.11 15.51
C ASP A 359 7.69 -5.99 16.83
N ARG A 360 6.85 -6.99 17.16
CA ARG A 360 6.10 -7.03 18.44
C ARG A 360 7.02 -7.08 19.66
N ARG A 361 8.13 -7.82 19.60
CA ARG A 361 9.12 -7.86 20.68
C ARG A 361 9.74 -6.49 20.91
N ASP A 362 10.10 -5.79 19.83
CA ASP A 362 10.79 -4.51 19.91
C ASP A 362 9.85 -3.40 20.41
N ASP A 363 8.58 -3.39 19.96
CA ASP A 363 7.54 -2.47 20.45
C ASP A 363 7.26 -2.67 21.95
N LEU A 364 7.14 -3.93 22.39
CA LEU A 364 6.92 -4.26 23.79
C LEU A 364 8.14 -3.89 24.65
N ALA A 365 9.35 -4.14 24.15
CA ALA A 365 10.58 -3.74 24.82
C ALA A 365 10.64 -2.22 25.01
N GLU A 366 10.29 -1.44 23.97
CA GLU A 366 10.26 0.02 24.05
C GLU A 366 9.23 0.50 25.10
N THR A 367 8.04 -0.09 25.10
CA THR A 367 6.96 0.24 26.04
C THR A 367 7.41 0.00 27.49
N LEU A 368 7.95 -1.18 27.77
CA LEU A 368 8.47 -1.52 29.11
C LEU A 368 9.61 -0.61 29.56
N TRP A 369 10.39 -0.12 28.59
CA TRP A 369 11.48 0.80 28.88
C TRP A 369 11.00 2.23 29.16
N ARG A 370 9.98 2.68 28.44
CA ARG A 370 9.36 3.99 28.64
C ARG A 370 8.74 4.08 30.03
N ASP A 371 8.04 3.03 30.45
CA ASP A 371 7.38 2.97 31.76
C ASP A 371 8.40 2.94 32.91
N ARG A 372 9.57 2.31 32.73
CA ARG A 372 10.65 2.32 33.72
C ARG A 372 11.25 3.72 33.95
N ARG A 373 11.22 4.59 32.94
CA ARG A 373 11.82 5.94 32.99
C ARG A 373 10.91 7.01 33.56
N GLN A 374 9.61 6.75 33.73
CA GLN A 374 8.72 7.70 34.39
C GLN A 374 8.79 7.47 35.92
N PRO A 375 9.48 8.32 36.69
CA PRO A 375 9.38 8.25 38.14
C PRO A 375 7.91 8.44 38.52
N SER A 376 7.36 7.49 39.27
CA SER A 376 5.98 7.56 39.74
C SER A 376 5.74 8.93 40.39
N PRO A 377 4.71 9.70 39.98
CA PRO A 377 4.41 10.99 40.58
C PRO A 377 3.79 10.75 41.95
N GLN A 378 4.61 10.44 42.95
CA GLN A 378 4.21 10.32 44.34
C GLN A 378 5.05 11.25 45.21
N GLY A 379 4.40 12.31 45.69
CA GLY A 379 4.71 12.95 46.96
C GLY A 379 5.55 14.22 46.87
N ASP A 380 4.84 15.35 46.87
CA ASP A 380 5.24 16.66 47.38
C ASP A 380 6.63 16.77 48.02
N ARG A 381 7.54 17.47 47.33
CA ARG A 381 8.47 18.46 47.90
C ARG A 381 9.11 19.24 46.76
N TYR A 382 8.78 20.53 46.68
CA TYR A 382 9.42 21.52 45.81
C TYR A 382 10.95 21.39 45.88
N PRO A 383 11.66 21.12 44.76
CA PRO A 383 13.10 21.30 44.70
C PRO A 383 13.42 22.78 44.50
N ARG A 384 14.46 23.20 45.22
CA ARG A 384 15.03 24.55 45.25
C ARG A 384 15.76 24.82 43.93
N GLU A 385 15.55 26.01 43.35
CA GLU A 385 16.30 26.51 42.19
C GLU A 385 17.81 26.48 42.46
N GLY A 386 18.55 25.79 41.59
CA GLY A 386 20.01 25.81 41.57
C GLY A 386 20.61 24.42 41.39
N ASP A 387 20.60 23.93 40.14
CA ASP A 387 21.67 23.15 39.50
C ASP A 387 21.08 22.29 38.37
N MET A 388 21.30 22.73 37.12
CA MET A 388 21.25 21.84 35.96
C MET A 388 22.44 22.17 35.04
N VAL A 389 23.49 21.36 35.16
CA VAL A 389 24.56 21.24 34.18
C VAL A 389 24.51 19.84 33.56
N GLY A 390 24.20 19.82 32.26
CA GLY A 390 24.57 18.88 31.21
C GLY A 390 24.70 17.37 31.47
N ASN A 391 23.92 16.58 30.75
CA ASN A 391 24.45 15.34 30.16
C ASN A 391 23.66 14.89 28.91
N PRO A 392 24.13 15.18 27.67
CA PRO A 392 23.60 14.56 26.46
C PRO A 392 24.51 13.39 26.05
N GLY A 393 24.08 12.17 26.37
CA GLY A 393 24.78 10.96 25.96
C GLY A 393 24.28 9.71 26.68
N SER A 394 23.03 9.29 26.41
CA SER A 394 22.60 7.93 26.78
C SER A 394 22.31 7.13 25.52
N SER A 395 23.23 6.23 25.19
CA SER A 395 23.02 5.11 24.28
C SER A 395 21.75 4.35 24.69
N GLY A 396 20.89 4.01 23.73
CA GLY A 396 19.68 3.23 23.98
C GLY A 396 20.04 1.88 24.62
N ALA A 397 19.35 1.51 25.69
CA ALA A 397 19.52 0.19 26.29
C ALA A 397 18.93 -0.86 25.33
N THR A 398 19.60 -2.00 25.20
CA THR A 398 19.18 -3.07 24.31
C THR A 398 18.18 -4.00 25.01
N VAL A 399 17.47 -4.83 24.25
CA VAL A 399 16.58 -5.88 24.77
C VAL A 399 17.31 -6.79 25.78
N GLU A 400 18.59 -7.03 25.56
CA GLU A 400 19.46 -7.83 26.43
C GLU A 400 19.70 -7.14 27.77
N ASP A 401 19.81 -5.81 27.80
CA ASP A 401 19.95 -5.03 29.04
C ASP A 401 18.69 -5.15 29.92
N ILE A 402 17.49 -5.20 29.31
CA ILE A 402 16.22 -5.35 30.04
C ILE A 402 16.18 -6.69 30.77
N LEU A 403 16.54 -7.76 30.06
CA LEU A 403 16.49 -9.13 30.57
C LEU A 403 17.56 -9.41 31.63
N ASN A 404 18.73 -8.77 31.51
CA ASN A 404 19.86 -8.96 32.41
C ASN A 404 19.84 -8.07 33.67
N SER A 405 18.90 -7.12 33.79
CA SER A 405 18.93 -6.08 34.84
C SER A 405 18.45 -6.49 36.25
N VAL A 406 18.20 -7.78 36.52
CA VAL A 406 17.84 -8.30 37.86
C VAL A 406 18.51 -9.67 38.09
N PRO A 407 19.12 -9.95 39.27
CA PRO A 407 19.69 -11.26 39.56
C PRO A 407 18.61 -12.34 39.62
N TRP A 408 18.83 -13.43 38.91
CA TRP A 408 18.00 -14.64 38.93
C TRP A 408 18.36 -15.44 40.19
N GLU A 409 17.41 -15.63 41.11
CA GLU A 409 17.48 -16.65 42.17
C GLU A 409 16.74 -17.92 41.74
#